data_AF-A0A4V1RU73-F1
#
_entry.id   AF-A0A4V1RU73-F1
#
_cell.length_a   1.000
_cell.length_b   1.000
_cell.length_c   1.000
_cell.angle_alpha   90.00
_cell.angle_beta   90.00
_cell.angle_gamma   90.00
#
_symmetry.space_group_name_H-M   'P 1'
#
loop_
_entity.id
_entity.type
_entity.pdbx_description
1 polymer ?
#
loop_
_entity_poly.entity_id
_entity_poly.type
_entity_poly.pdbx_seq_one_letter_code
_entity_poly.pdbx_strand_id
1 'polypeptide(L)'
;MRIVGAFSVALVVGLSSPAWAGAENLSPEFRQQAVQACTGDAVRLCPQTLLDEEQTAACMKKFRAQLSPGCRAVYDKGIRTQAH
;
A
#
# COMPACT_ATOMS: atom_id res chain seq x y z
N MET A 1 -22.89 18.38 -3.28
CA MET A 1 -22.86 19.00 -4.62
C MET A 1 -23.57 18.03 -5.56
N ARG A 2 -24.82 18.34 -5.96
CA ARG A 2 -25.70 17.41 -6.69
C ARG A 2 -25.32 17.45 -8.17
N ILE A 3 -24.89 16.33 -8.72
CA ILE A 3 -24.45 16.24 -10.12
C ILE A 3 -25.70 16.11 -11.00
N VAL A 4 -25.91 17.18 -11.76
CA VAL A 4 -26.71 17.34 -12.99
C VAL A 4 -26.71 16.04 -13.80
N GLY A 5 -27.85 15.41 -14.10
CA GLY A 5 -28.82 15.88 -15.09
C GLY A 5 -28.70 15.00 -16.33
N ALA A 6 -29.74 14.19 -16.54
CA ALA A 6 -30.01 13.29 -17.67
C ALA A 6 -29.16 13.46 -18.93
N PHE A 7 -28.32 12.45 -19.22
CA PHE A 7 -27.84 12.14 -20.56
C PHE A 7 -28.38 10.76 -20.96
N SER A 8 -28.99 10.72 -22.13
CA SER A 8 -29.77 9.65 -22.74
C SER A 8 -29.21 8.25 -22.53
N VAL A 9 -30.10 7.32 -22.14
CA VAL A 9 -29.84 5.87 -22.11
C VAL A 9 -29.66 5.37 -23.55
N ALA A 10 -28.42 5.40 -24.03
CA ALA A 10 -28.00 4.59 -25.17
C ALA A 10 -27.57 3.23 -24.62
N LEU A 11 -28.40 2.22 -24.85
CA LEU A 11 -28.21 0.85 -24.43
C LEU A 11 -27.15 0.19 -25.33
N VAL A 12 -25.88 0.38 -24.99
CA VAL A 12 -24.77 -0.45 -25.45
C VAL A 12 -24.29 -1.27 -24.26
N VAL A 13 -24.81 -2.50 -24.12
CA VAL A 13 -24.22 -3.51 -23.24
C VAL A 13 -22.96 -4.03 -23.94
N GLY A 14 -21.88 -3.28 -23.82
CA GLY A 14 -20.54 -3.81 -24.00
C GLY A 14 -20.14 -4.55 -22.74
N LEU A 15 -19.71 -5.81 -22.87
CA LEU A 15 -19.00 -6.52 -21.79
C LEU A 15 -17.69 -5.79 -21.51
N SER A 16 -17.71 -4.80 -20.61
CA SER A 16 -16.50 -4.24 -20.02
C SER A 16 -16.28 -4.92 -18.68
N SER A 17 -15.43 -5.96 -18.66
CA SER A 17 -14.89 -6.52 -17.41
C SER A 17 -13.96 -5.50 -16.76
N PRO A 18 -14.28 -4.89 -15.60
CA PRO A 18 -13.28 -4.17 -14.85
C PRO A 18 -12.46 -5.20 -14.07
N ALA A 19 -11.57 -5.92 -14.74
CA ALA A 19 -10.60 -6.79 -14.07
C ALA A 19 -9.39 -5.97 -13.61
N TRP A 20 -9.60 -4.99 -12.72
CA TRP A 20 -8.52 -4.29 -12.03
C TRP A 20 -8.63 -4.54 -10.53
N ALA A 21 -8.57 -5.80 -10.12
CA ALA A 21 -8.30 -6.16 -8.73
C ALA A 21 -6.79 -6.42 -8.63
N GLY A 22 -6.06 -5.55 -7.93
CA GLY A 22 -4.61 -5.71 -7.84
C GLY A 22 -3.88 -4.75 -6.92
N ALA A 23 -4.45 -4.37 -5.76
CA ALA A 23 -3.69 -3.73 -4.66
C ALA A 23 -4.48 -3.67 -3.33
N GLU A 24 -5.16 -4.74 -2.90
CA GLU A 24 -6.16 -4.62 -1.81
C GLU A 24 -6.00 -5.55 -0.60
N ASN A 25 -4.92 -6.35 -0.50
CA ASN A 25 -4.84 -7.31 0.62
C ASN A 25 -4.42 -6.69 1.97
N LEU A 26 -4.06 -5.40 1.99
CA LEU A 26 -3.74 -4.68 3.22
C LEU A 26 -4.81 -3.63 3.49
N SER A 27 -5.46 -3.74 4.64
CA SER A 27 -6.47 -2.77 5.03
C SER A 27 -5.86 -1.37 5.21
N PRO A 28 -6.61 -0.31 4.90
CA PRO A 28 -6.10 1.06 4.98
C PRO A 28 -5.65 1.42 6.40
N GLU A 29 -6.33 0.91 7.43
CA GLU A 29 -5.91 1.09 8.82
C GLU A 29 -4.57 0.41 9.12
N PHE A 30 -4.32 -0.78 8.56
CA PHE A 30 -3.04 -1.46 8.73
C PHE A 30 -1.91 -0.71 8.01
N ARG A 31 -2.16 -0.18 6.81
CA ARG A 31 -1.19 0.65 6.09
C ARG A 31 -0.82 1.88 6.90
N GLN A 32 -1.81 2.57 7.47
CA GLN A 32 -1.55 3.72 8.35
C GLN A 32 -0.72 3.33 9.58
N GLN A 33 -1.06 2.22 10.24
CA GLN A 33 -0.29 1.72 11.37
C GLN A 33 1.16 1.39 10.99
N ALA A 34 1.37 0.76 9.84
CA ALA A 34 2.70 0.46 9.33
C ALA A 34 3.51 1.73 9.06
N VAL A 35 2.94 2.72 8.39
CA VAL A 35 3.61 4.00 8.13
C VAL A 35 4.00 4.67 9.45
N GLN A 36 3.07 4.78 10.42
CA GLN A 36 3.37 5.41 11.71
C GLN A 36 4.48 4.68 12.47
N ALA A 37 4.47 3.35 12.48
CA ALA A 37 5.49 2.56 13.17
C ALA A 37 6.85 2.61 12.49
N CYS A 38 6.89 2.71 11.16
CA CYS A 38 8.10 2.51 10.36
C CYS A 38 8.72 3.79 9.79
N THR A 39 8.02 4.95 9.82
CA THR A 39 8.53 6.20 9.23
C THR A 39 9.90 6.59 9.76
N GLY A 40 10.10 6.52 11.09
CA GLY A 40 11.40 6.88 11.69
C GLY A 40 12.54 5.96 11.25
N ASP A 41 12.28 4.66 11.10
CA ASP A 41 13.27 3.71 10.60
C ASP A 41 13.52 3.88 9.11
N ALA A 42 12.49 4.15 8.31
CA ALA A 42 12.61 4.39 6.88
C ALA A 42 13.48 5.63 6.62
N VAL A 43 13.29 6.72 7.36
CA VAL A 43 14.10 7.95 7.23
C VAL A 43 15.54 7.72 7.68
N ARG A 44 15.74 6.95 8.75
CA ARG A 44 17.08 6.68 9.30
C ARG A 44 17.89 5.69 8.45
N LEU A 45 17.25 4.65 7.91
CA LEU A 45 17.92 3.53 7.25
C LEU A 45 17.84 3.59 5.71
N CYS A 46 16.78 4.19 5.16
CA CYS A 46 16.47 4.17 3.73
C CYS A 46 16.20 5.56 3.11
N PRO A 47 16.94 6.62 3.44
CA PRO A 47 16.62 8.00 3.04
C PRO A 47 16.59 8.20 1.51
N GLN A 48 17.37 7.41 0.77
CA GLN A 48 17.50 7.52 -0.69
C GLN A 48 16.29 6.94 -1.44
N THR A 49 15.53 6.04 -0.82
CA THR A 49 14.43 5.33 -1.49
C THR A 49 13.06 5.70 -0.96
N LEU A 50 12.96 6.56 0.08
CA LEU A 50 11.72 6.96 0.77
C LEU A 50 10.52 7.31 -0.12
N LEU A 51 10.77 7.86 -1.30
CA LEU A 51 9.73 8.32 -2.23
C LEU A 51 9.22 7.23 -3.18
N ASP A 52 9.88 6.07 -3.17
CA ASP A 52 9.57 4.92 -3.99
C ASP A 52 9.18 3.76 -3.07
N GLU A 53 7.89 3.37 -3.13
CA GLU A 53 7.33 2.37 -2.21
C GLU A 53 8.07 1.01 -2.33
N GLU A 54 8.33 0.57 -3.57
CA GLU A 54 8.99 -0.70 -3.86
C GLU A 54 10.45 -0.70 -3.40
N GLN A 55 11.19 0.36 -3.72
CA GLN A 55 12.59 0.49 -3.32
C GLN A 55 12.73 0.74 -1.82
N THR A 56 11.78 1.44 -1.18
CA THR A 56 11.70 1.53 0.29
C THR A 56 11.48 0.16 0.89
N ALA A 57 10.50 -0.61 0.41
CA ALA A 57 10.23 -1.95 0.90
C ALA A 57 11.44 -2.88 0.74
N ALA A 58 12.13 -2.81 -0.40
CA ALA A 58 13.36 -3.56 -0.66
C ALA A 58 14.52 -3.15 0.26
N CYS A 59 14.68 -1.85 0.51
CA CYS A 59 15.68 -1.34 1.46
C CYS A 59 15.37 -1.81 2.89
N MET A 60 14.13 -1.65 3.35
CA MET A 60 13.69 -2.10 4.67
C MET A 60 13.87 -3.61 4.85
N LYS A 61 13.68 -4.42 3.80
CA LYS A 61 13.98 -5.85 3.81
C LYS A 61 15.45 -6.14 4.09
N LYS A 62 16.37 -5.40 3.45
CA LYS A 62 17.82 -5.54 3.68
C LYS A 62 18.20 -5.13 5.10
N PHE A 63 17.57 -4.07 5.62
CA PHE A 63 17.84 -3.54 6.96
C PHE A 63 16.88 -4.07 8.04
N ARG A 64 16.15 -5.16 7.78
CA ARG A 64 15.13 -5.71 8.69
C ARG A 64 15.66 -5.94 10.12
N ALA A 65 16.91 -6.38 10.25
CA ALA A 65 17.55 -6.61 11.55
C ALA A 65 17.79 -5.33 12.35
N GLN A 66 17.87 -4.18 11.68
CA GLN A 66 18.13 -2.85 12.28
C GLN A 66 16.85 -2.02 12.50
N LEU A 67 15.69 -2.53 12.07
CA LEU A 67 14.40 -1.94 12.36
C LEU A 67 14.13 -1.94 13.85
N SER A 68 13.45 -0.90 14.33
CA SER A 68 12.91 -0.87 15.68
C SER A 68 11.99 -2.07 15.93
N PRO A 69 11.86 -2.55 17.18
CA PRO A 69 10.99 -3.68 17.50
C PRO A 69 9.54 -3.48 17.02
N GLY A 70 9.03 -2.25 17.14
CA GLY A 70 7.68 -1.88 16.70
C GLY A 70 7.51 -1.96 15.19
N CYS A 71 8.41 -1.32 14.42
CA CYS A 71 8.34 -1.39 12.96
C CYS A 71 8.50 -2.81 12.44
N ARG A 72 9.46 -3.58 12.98
CA ARG A 72 9.72 -4.96 12.53
C ARG A 72 8.48 -5.85 12.68
N ALA A 73 7.77 -5.75 13.81
CA ALA A 73 6.56 -6.54 14.07
C ALA A 73 5.45 -6.26 13.03
N VAL A 74 5.25 -4.99 12.67
CA VAL A 74 4.23 -4.60 11.68
C VAL A 74 4.69 -4.97 10.26
N TYR A 75 5.95 -4.72 9.92
CA TYR A 75 6.52 -5.06 8.62
C TYR A 75 6.43 -6.58 8.32
N ASP A 76 6.79 -7.42 9.29
CA ASP A 76 6.69 -8.89 9.16
C ASP A 76 5.24 -9.38 9.06
N LYS A 77 4.29 -8.68 9.68
CA LYS A 77 2.86 -8.97 9.53
C LYS A 77 2.40 -8.63 8.12
N GLY A 78 2.83 -7.50 7.57
CA GLY A 78 2.53 -7.09 6.19
C GLY A 78 3.03 -8.08 5.14
N ILE A 79 4.29 -8.54 5.25
CA ILE A 79 4.87 -9.55 4.34
C ILE A 79 4.05 -10.84 4.34
N ARG A 80 3.61 -11.30 5.53
CA ARG A 80 2.81 -12.52 5.65
C ARG A 80 1.44 -12.37 4.99
N THR A 81 0.81 -11.20 5.10
CA THR A 81 -0.48 -10.92 4.46
C THR A 81 -0.38 -10.79 2.93
N GLN A 82 0.76 -10.36 2.40
CA GLN A 82 1.00 -10.23 0.95
C GLN A 82 1.39 -11.55 0.25
N ALA A 83 1.76 -12.58 1.01
CA ALA A 83 2.14 -13.90 0.48
C ALA A 83 0.93 -14.80 0.13
N HIS A 84 -0.28 -14.24 0.15
CA HIS A 84 -1.56 -14.87 -0.20
C HIS A 84 -2.17 -14.18 -1.42
#